data_AF-A0ABD7SR35-F1
#
_entry.id   AF-A0ABD7SR35-F1
#
_cell.length_a   1.000
_cell.length_b   1.000
_cell.length_c   1.000
_cell.angle_alpha   90.00
_cell.angle_beta   90.00
_cell.angle_gamma   90.00
#
_symmetry.space_group_name_H-M   'P 1'
#
loop_
_entity.id
_entity.type
_entity.pdbx_description
1 polymer ?
#
loop_
_entity_poly.entity_id
_entity_poly.type
_entity_poly.pdbx_seq_one_letter_code
_entity_poly.pdbx_strand_id
1 'polypeptide(L)'
;MNHLQLKQVRLLLFLTTKEAASLSSATIRSWQRYEDGTRSFPKEVKSMMIKLIEKRNRLISNFDESNPNCCFFATLDAFLEAGGRGDLSDWRIAQSVSAEVLSKKLKLE
;
A
#
# COMPACT_ATOMS: atom_id res chain seq x y z
N MET A 1 11.73 2.48 10.79
CA MET A 1 11.32 3.28 9.62
C MET A 1 12.10 4.58 9.62
N ASN A 2 13.12 4.68 8.77
CA ASN A 2 13.79 5.92 8.37
C ASN A 2 13.20 6.42 7.02
N HIS A 3 13.75 7.50 6.45
CA HIS A 3 13.25 8.08 5.20
C HIS A 3 13.30 7.11 3.99
N LEU A 4 14.36 6.31 3.87
CA LEU A 4 14.47 5.29 2.82
C LEU A 4 13.42 4.19 2.99
N GLN A 5 13.24 3.70 4.22
CA GLN A 5 12.22 2.71 4.56
C GLN A 5 10.81 3.25 4.30
N LEU A 6 10.55 4.54 4.57
CA LEU A 6 9.27 5.18 4.25
C LEU A 6 9.01 5.12 2.74
N LYS A 7 10.00 5.48 1.92
CA LYS A 7 9.92 5.42 0.45
C LYS A 7 9.70 3.99 -0.05
N GLN A 8 10.44 3.03 0.50
CA GLN A 8 10.30 1.60 0.16
C GLN A 8 8.89 1.09 0.46
N VAL A 9 8.34 1.42 1.62
CA VAL A 9 6.98 1.00 1.99
C VAL A 9 5.95 1.64 1.07
N ARG A 10 6.08 2.92 0.74
CA ARG A 10 5.16 3.58 -0.20
C ARG A 10 5.15 2.85 -1.55
N LEU A 11 6.32 2.53 -2.08
CA LEU A 11 6.47 1.79 -3.34
C LEU A 11 5.91 0.36 -3.23
N LEU A 12 6.20 -0.33 -2.12
CA LEU A 12 5.66 -1.67 -1.86
C LEU A 12 4.13 -1.66 -1.87
N LEU A 13 3.51 -0.64 -1.31
CA LEU A 13 2.06 -0.46 -1.27
C LEU A 13 1.48 0.15 -2.56
N PHE A 14 2.27 0.31 -3.62
CA PHE A 14 1.85 0.90 -4.90
C PHE A 14 1.27 2.32 -4.77
N LEU A 15 1.57 3.02 -3.68
CA LEU A 15 1.09 4.37 -3.44
C LEU A 15 1.94 5.38 -4.23
N THR A 16 1.27 6.29 -4.93
CA THR A 16 1.90 7.49 -5.45
C THR A 16 2.26 8.44 -4.30
N THR A 17 3.19 9.37 -4.54
CA THR A 17 3.50 10.44 -3.57
C THR A 17 2.26 11.26 -3.20
N LYS A 18 1.36 11.50 -4.17
CA LYS A 18 0.11 12.24 -3.95
C LYS A 18 -0.85 11.48 -3.03
N GLU A 19 -1.06 10.20 -3.28
CA GLU A 19 -1.94 9.36 -2.45
C GLU A 19 -1.41 9.24 -1.01
N ALA A 20 -0.11 8.98 -0.85
CA ALA A 20 0.49 8.85 0.48
C ALA A 20 0.46 10.17 1.28
N ALA A 21 0.68 11.30 0.60
CA ALA A 21 0.52 12.63 1.20
C ALA A 21 -0.94 12.86 1.63
N SER A 22 -1.91 12.52 0.77
CA SER A 22 -3.34 12.63 1.08
C SER A 22 -3.74 11.79 2.30
N LEU A 23 -3.27 10.54 2.40
CA LEU A 23 -3.55 9.63 3.51
C LEU A 23 -2.94 10.09 4.85
N SER A 24 -1.90 10.93 4.81
CA SER A 24 -1.22 11.46 6.00
C SER A 24 -1.62 12.89 6.36
N SER A 25 -2.58 13.49 5.63
CA SER A 25 -2.88 14.92 5.72
C SER A 25 -1.65 15.82 5.50
N ALA A 26 -0.62 15.30 4.82
CA ALA A 26 0.58 16.02 4.47
C ALA A 26 0.43 16.66 3.09
N THR A 27 1.16 17.74 2.85
CA THR A 27 1.32 18.24 1.48
C THR A 27 2.26 17.31 0.69
N ILE A 28 2.09 17.23 -0.63
CA ILE A 28 2.99 16.48 -1.52
C ILE A 28 4.46 16.87 -1.29
N ARG A 29 4.72 18.17 -1.16
CA ARG A 29 6.06 18.71 -0.88
C ARG A 29 6.62 18.23 0.45
N SER A 30 5.79 18.18 1.51
CA SER A 30 6.22 17.66 2.81
C SER A 30 6.56 16.18 2.71
N TRP A 31 5.74 15.40 2.00
CA TRP A 31 6.01 13.97 1.78
C TRP A 31 7.32 13.73 1.03
N GLN A 32 7.59 14.49 -0.04
CA GLN A 32 8.86 14.39 -0.77
C GLN A 32 10.06 14.64 0.15
N ARG A 33 9.98 15.67 1.00
CA ARG A 33 11.00 15.99 2.01
C ARG A 33 11.16 14.91 3.09
N TYR A 34 10.09 14.18 3.38
CA TYR A 34 10.16 13.03 4.29
C TYR A 34 10.91 11.86 3.67
N GLU A 35 10.78 11.64 2.35
CA GLU A 35 11.44 10.53 1.65
C GLU A 35 12.90 10.83 1.27
N ASP A 36 13.22 12.10 0.95
CA ASP A 36 14.60 12.51 0.67
C ASP A 36 15.44 12.70 1.95
N GLY A 37 14.81 12.73 3.12
CA GLY A 37 15.47 12.85 4.42
C GLY A 37 15.81 14.28 4.83
N THR A 38 15.47 15.29 4.03
CA THR A 38 15.65 16.71 4.36
C THR A 38 14.72 17.19 5.48
N ARG A 39 13.64 16.44 5.75
CA ARG A 39 12.73 16.69 6.87
C ARG A 39 12.34 15.39 7.56
N SER A 40 12.31 15.41 8.90
CA SER A 40 11.71 14.32 9.68
C SER A 40 10.19 14.27 9.48
N PHE A 41 9.64 13.07 9.38
CA PHE A 41 8.19 12.87 9.31
C PHE A 41 7.58 12.71 10.71
N PRO A 42 6.32 13.15 10.92
CA PRO A 42 5.57 12.94 12.15
C PRO A 42 5.40 11.46 12.52
N LYS A 43 5.21 11.16 13.81
CA LYS A 43 4.98 9.79 14.29
C LYS A 43 3.72 9.18 13.69
N GLU A 44 2.73 9.99 13.38
CA GLU A 44 1.43 9.63 12.81
C GLU A 44 1.61 9.05 11.41
N VAL A 45 2.51 9.64 10.60
CA VAL A 45 2.88 9.11 9.28
C VAL A 45 3.45 7.71 9.42
N LYS A 46 4.38 7.52 10.38
CA LYS A 46 4.97 6.21 10.65
C LYS A 46 3.90 5.18 11.03
N SER A 47 3.03 5.54 11.98
CA SER A 47 1.97 4.67 12.49
C SER A 47 0.98 4.30 11.39
N MET A 48 0.61 5.25 10.53
CA MET A 48 -0.27 5.01 9.39
C MET A 48 0.36 4.01 8.40
N MET A 49 1.62 4.22 8.01
CA MET A 49 2.31 3.31 7.09
C MET A 49 2.48 1.90 7.68
N ILE A 50 2.76 1.79 8.98
CA ILE A 50 2.84 0.49 9.67
C ILE A 50 1.49 -0.23 9.62
N LYS A 51 0.37 0.47 9.89
CA LYS A 51 -0.98 -0.13 9.84
C LYS A 51 -1.31 -0.66 8.44
N LEU A 52 -0.93 0.04 7.38
CA LEU A 52 -1.14 -0.43 6.00
C LEU A 52 -0.33 -1.70 5.70
N ILE A 53 0.94 -1.77 6.15
CA ILE A 53 1.76 -2.99 6.03
C ILE A 53 1.15 -4.14 6.82
N GLU A 54 0.69 -3.89 8.04
CA GLU A 54 0.06 -4.93 8.87
C GLU A 54 -1.20 -5.49 8.21
N LYS A 55 -2.05 -4.62 7.64
CA LYS A 55 -3.23 -5.03 6.87
C LYS A 55 -2.83 -5.87 5.66
N ARG A 56 -1.84 -5.42 4.89
CA ARG A 56 -1.29 -6.16 3.74
C ARG A 56 -0.79 -7.56 4.14
N ASN A 57 0.03 -7.63 5.19
CA ASN A 57 0.62 -8.90 5.63
C ASN A 57 -0.46 -9.88 6.13
N ARG A 58 -1.50 -9.38 6.81
CA ARG A 58 -2.65 -10.21 7.21
C ARG A 58 -3.39 -10.79 6.00
N LEU A 59 -3.57 -10.03 4.93
CA LEU A 59 -4.20 -10.51 3.69
C LEU A 59 -3.33 -11.55 2.97
N ILE A 60 -2.00 -11.40 2.99
CA ILE A 60 -1.09 -12.43 2.44
C ILE A 60 -1.13 -13.71 3.26
N SER A 61 -1.11 -13.61 4.59
CA SER A 61 -1.15 -14.78 5.48
C SER A 61 -2.49 -15.52 5.40
N ASN A 62 -3.58 -14.80 5.20
CA ASN A 62 -4.93 -15.36 5.05
C ASN A 62 -5.41 -15.20 3.61
N PHE A 63 -4.53 -15.47 2.64
CA PHE A 63 -4.86 -15.27 1.23
C PHE A 63 -6.05 -16.13 0.82
N ASP A 64 -6.99 -15.50 0.13
CA ASP A 64 -8.20 -16.10 -0.39
C ASP A 64 -8.46 -15.48 -1.77
N GLU A 65 -8.43 -16.31 -2.81
CA GLU A 65 -8.62 -15.88 -4.20
C GLU A 65 -10.05 -15.45 -4.52
N SER A 66 -11.02 -15.84 -3.67
CA SER A 66 -12.41 -15.39 -3.79
C SER A 66 -12.64 -14.00 -3.18
N ASN A 67 -11.68 -13.50 -2.38
CA ASN A 67 -11.75 -12.20 -1.74
C ASN A 67 -11.17 -11.10 -2.66
N PRO A 68 -11.98 -10.13 -3.14
CA PRO A 68 -11.48 -9.05 -4.00
C PRO A 68 -10.34 -8.23 -3.37
N ASN A 69 -10.25 -8.15 -2.04
CA ASN A 69 -9.15 -7.46 -1.36
C ASN A 69 -7.79 -8.16 -1.50
N CYS A 70 -7.74 -9.36 -2.10
CA CYS A 70 -6.54 -10.12 -2.39
C CYS A 70 -6.20 -10.15 -3.89
N CYS A 71 -7.07 -9.60 -4.75
CA CYS A 71 -7.00 -9.76 -6.20
C CYS A 71 -6.51 -8.48 -6.91
N PHE A 72 -5.95 -8.67 -8.10
CA PHE A 72 -5.49 -7.58 -8.95
C PHE A 72 -6.68 -6.95 -9.69
N PHE A 73 -6.70 -5.62 -9.73
CA PHE A 73 -7.70 -4.82 -10.46
C PHE A 73 -7.01 -3.59 -11.05
N ALA A 74 -7.20 -3.38 -12.36
CA ALA A 74 -6.54 -2.29 -13.08
C ALA A 74 -7.02 -0.90 -12.62
N THR A 75 -8.24 -0.79 -12.11
CA THR A 75 -8.84 0.46 -11.64
C THR A 75 -9.50 0.29 -10.27
N LEU A 76 -9.65 1.40 -9.55
CA LEU A 76 -10.40 1.44 -8.29
C LEU A 76 -11.86 1.05 -8.51
N ASP A 77 -12.48 1.51 -9.61
CA ASP A 77 -13.89 1.21 -9.90
C ASP A 77 -14.11 -0.30 -10.09
N ALA A 78 -13.25 -0.98 -10.87
CA ALA A 78 -13.34 -2.42 -11.05
C ALA A 78 -13.16 -3.20 -9.74
N PHE A 79 -12.30 -2.70 -8.85
CA PHE A 79 -12.15 -3.26 -7.51
C PHE A 79 -13.42 -3.13 -6.67
N LEU A 80 -14.07 -1.95 -6.70
CA LEU A 80 -15.30 -1.71 -5.96
C LEU A 80 -16.48 -2.52 -6.53
N GLU A 81 -16.61 -2.60 -7.86
CA GLU A 81 -17.63 -3.40 -8.55
C GLU A 81 -17.53 -4.88 -8.22
N ALA A 82 -16.31 -5.40 -8.05
CA ALA A 82 -16.08 -6.78 -7.66
C ALA A 82 -16.42 -7.08 -6.18
N GLY A 83 -16.87 -6.08 -5.41
CA GLY A 83 -17.15 -6.22 -3.97
C GLY A 83 -15.95 -5.96 -3.07
N GLY A 84 -14.90 -5.34 -3.60
CA GLY A 84 -13.77 -4.83 -2.83
C GLY A 84 -14.25 -3.89 -1.72
N ARG A 85 -13.84 -4.20 -0.49
CA ARG A 85 -14.24 -3.40 0.68
C ARG A 85 -13.17 -2.39 0.99
N GLY A 86 -13.56 -1.11 1.06
CA GLY A 86 -12.71 -0.04 1.56
C GLY A 86 -12.58 1.14 0.61
N ASP A 87 -11.40 1.75 0.63
CA ASP A 87 -11.07 2.93 -0.16
C ASP A 87 -9.86 2.69 -1.08
N LEU A 88 -9.30 3.77 -1.62
CA LEU A 88 -8.11 3.74 -2.47
C LEU A 88 -6.92 3.01 -1.81
N SER A 89 -6.73 3.14 -0.50
CA SER A 89 -5.63 2.46 0.19
C SER A 89 -5.82 0.94 0.21
N ASP A 90 -7.07 0.48 0.29
CA ASP A 90 -7.41 -0.94 0.28
C ASP A 90 -7.25 -1.56 -1.09
N TRP A 91 -7.67 -0.85 -2.15
CA TRP A 91 -7.38 -1.26 -3.52
C TRP A 91 -5.86 -1.37 -3.77
N ARG A 92 -5.08 -0.38 -3.31
CA ARG A 92 -3.61 -0.39 -3.44
C ARG A 92 -2.95 -1.54 -2.68
N ILE A 93 -3.46 -1.86 -1.49
CA ILE A 93 -3.04 -3.06 -0.75
C ILE A 93 -3.37 -4.32 -1.55
N ALA A 94 -4.56 -4.44 -2.13
CA ALA A 94 -4.94 -5.60 -2.95
C ALA A 94 -3.98 -5.83 -4.13
N GLN A 95 -3.56 -4.76 -4.82
CA GLN A 95 -2.56 -4.85 -5.90
C GLN A 95 -1.22 -5.39 -5.38
N SER A 96 -0.79 -4.91 -4.21
CA SER A 96 0.45 -5.34 -3.56
C SER A 96 0.42 -6.79 -3.07
N VAL A 97 -0.72 -7.24 -2.56
CA VAL A 97 -0.96 -8.63 -2.14
C VAL A 97 -0.91 -9.55 -3.36
N SER A 98 -1.69 -9.22 -4.39
CA SER A 98 -1.78 -10.02 -5.61
C SER A 98 -0.43 -10.16 -6.31
N ALA A 99 0.33 -9.06 -6.41
CA ALA A 99 1.67 -9.07 -7.00
C ALA A 99 2.65 -10.00 -6.24
N GLU A 100 2.61 -10.01 -4.90
CA GLU A 100 3.46 -10.91 -4.11
C GLU A 100 3.07 -12.37 -4.30
N VAL A 101 1.76 -12.67 -4.28
CA VAL A 101 1.27 -14.05 -4.46
C VAL A 101 1.63 -14.58 -5.85
N LEU A 102 1.46 -13.77 -6.89
CA LEU A 102 1.87 -14.14 -8.25
C LEU A 102 3.38 -14.40 -8.32
N SER A 103 4.21 -13.52 -7.73
CA SER A 103 5.66 -13.71 -7.69
C SER A 103 6.07 -15.01 -6.99
N LYS A 104 5.35 -15.43 -5.95
CA LYS A 104 5.57 -16.71 -5.26
C LYS A 104 5.15 -17.90 -6.13
N LYS A 105 4.00 -17.82 -6.82
CA LYS A 105 3.51 -18.87 -7.72
C LYS A 105 4.49 -19.13 -8.87
N LEU A 106 4.95 -18.08 -9.56
CA LEU A 106 5.88 -18.18 -10.68
C LEU A 106 7.29 -18.69 -10.31
N LYS A 107 7.66 -18.71 -9.03
CA LYS A 107 8.94 -19.28 -8.56
C LYS A 107 8.89 -20.80 -8.35
N LEU A 108 7.69 -21.37 -8.34
CA LEU A 108 7.44 -22.80 -8.11
C LEU A 108 7.20 -23.56 -9.41
N GLU A 109 7.19 -22.85 -10.54
CA GLU A 109 7.17 -23.38 -11.92
C GLU A 109 8.60 -23.47 -12.47
#